data_AF-A0A973U2Z5-F1
#
_entry.id   AF-A0A973U2Z5-F1
#
_cell.length_a   1.000
_cell.length_b   1.000
_cell.length_c   1.000
_cell.angle_alpha   90.00
_cell.angle_beta   90.00
_cell.angle_gamma   90.00
#
_symmetry.space_group_name_H-M   'P 1'
#
loop_
_entity.id
_entity.type
_entity.pdbx_description
1 polymer ?
#
loop_
_entity_poly.entity_id
_entity_poly.type
_entity_poly.pdbx_seq_one_letter_code
_entity_poly.pdbx_strand_id
1 'polypeptide(L)'
;PARDVLVEAALFNAGTEHDPVIEDFFARPPAQGGERISVPPLQRMSFRSLVTLPRDQLRVFEVEGRALFVPLVGFNAHYRWSGGDGQTSATFIVGRNTQGEKMAPFRVDQGAKTFRGLAAREHTLRVRK
;
A
#
# COMPACT_ATOMS: atom_id res chain seq x y z
N PRO A 1 -20.08 4.65 -15.36
CA PRO A 1 -19.40 5.20 -14.15
C PRO A 1 -19.11 4.04 -13.18
N ALA A 2 -18.01 4.13 -12.43
CA ALA A 2 -17.82 3.28 -11.26
C ALA A 2 -18.52 3.95 -10.07
N ARG A 3 -19.26 3.16 -9.30
CA ARG A 3 -20.06 3.57 -8.15
C ARG A 3 -19.61 2.80 -6.92
N ASP A 4 -19.93 3.34 -5.75
CA ASP A 4 -19.57 2.75 -4.45
C ASP A 4 -18.09 2.37 -4.37
N VAL A 5 -17.22 3.20 -4.97
CA VAL A 5 -15.78 2.95 -4.97
C VAL A 5 -15.28 3.15 -3.55
N LEU A 6 -14.86 2.06 -2.92
CA LEU A 6 -14.18 2.03 -1.64
C LEU A 6 -12.72 1.66 -1.89
N VAL A 7 -11.80 2.48 -1.39
CA VAL A 7 -10.35 2.21 -1.47
C VAL A 7 -9.81 2.02 -0.06
N GLU A 8 -9.30 0.82 0.19
CA GLU A 8 -8.62 0.46 1.43
C GLU A 8 -7.12 0.42 1.20
N ALA A 9 -6.34 0.75 2.23
CA ALA A 9 -4.88 0.70 2.17
C ALA A 9 -4.31 0.11 3.45
N ALA A 10 -3.21 -0.62 3.34
CA ALA A 10 -2.51 -1.21 4.47
C ALA A 10 -0.99 -1.15 4.27
N LEU A 11 -0.25 -1.09 5.39
CA LEU A 11 1.21 -1.08 5.44
C LEU A 11 1.72 -2.46 5.85
N PHE A 12 2.69 -2.99 5.12
CA PHE A 12 3.27 -4.30 5.31
C PHE A 12 4.80 -4.21 5.39
N ASN A 13 5.40 -5.20 6.01
CA ASN A 13 6.85 -5.39 5.98
C ASN A 13 7.28 -6.06 4.68
N ALA A 14 8.38 -5.61 4.06
CA ALA A 14 9.07 -6.44 3.08
C ALA A 14 9.73 -7.66 3.78
N GLY A 15 9.91 -8.76 3.07
CA GLY A 15 10.47 -10.01 3.61
C GLY A 15 10.12 -11.22 2.75
N THR A 16 10.25 -12.44 3.24
CA THR A 16 9.80 -13.65 2.50
C THR A 16 8.34 -14.00 2.74
N GLU A 17 7.72 -13.46 3.78
CA GLU A 17 6.37 -13.84 4.24
C GLU A 17 5.29 -12.78 3.92
N HIS A 18 5.61 -11.75 3.13
CA HIS A 18 4.65 -10.68 2.88
C HIS A 18 3.55 -11.09 1.91
N ASP A 19 3.85 -11.98 0.97
CA ASP A 19 2.91 -12.33 -0.09
C ASP A 19 1.59 -12.91 0.46
N PRO A 20 1.59 -13.93 1.35
CA PRO A 20 0.36 -14.46 1.92
C PRO A 20 -0.45 -13.40 2.70
N VAL A 21 0.23 -12.52 3.44
CA VAL A 21 -0.43 -11.46 4.24
C VAL A 21 -1.09 -10.42 3.33
N ILE A 22 -0.48 -10.09 2.20
CA ILE A 22 -1.03 -9.18 1.20
C ILE A 22 -2.19 -9.85 0.45
N GLU A 23 -2.06 -11.14 0.12
CA GLU A 23 -3.13 -11.93 -0.48
C GLU A 23 -4.35 -11.99 0.44
N ASP A 24 -4.15 -12.25 1.73
CA ASP A 24 -5.21 -12.21 2.74
C ASP A 24 -5.87 -10.83 2.80
N PHE A 25 -5.09 -9.75 2.74
CA PHE A 25 -5.65 -8.41 2.65
C PHE A 25 -6.52 -8.23 1.39
N PHE A 26 -6.07 -8.70 0.24
CA PHE A 26 -6.82 -8.60 -0.99
C PHE A 26 -8.07 -9.49 -0.99
N ALA A 27 -8.06 -10.61 -0.28
CA ALA A 27 -9.21 -11.49 -0.13
C ALA A 27 -10.27 -10.96 0.84
N ARG A 28 -9.97 -9.92 1.65
CA ARG A 28 -10.95 -9.34 2.58
C ARG A 28 -12.16 -8.77 1.84
N PRO A 29 -13.39 -9.05 2.33
CA PRO A 29 -14.58 -8.38 1.82
C PRO A 29 -14.48 -6.87 2.07
N PRO A 30 -15.09 -6.03 1.21
CA PRO A 30 -15.08 -4.59 1.39
C PRO A 30 -15.58 -4.20 2.79
N ALA A 31 -14.87 -3.29 3.46
CA ALA A 31 -15.31 -2.81 4.77
C ALA A 31 -16.72 -2.19 4.71
N GLN A 32 -17.54 -2.43 5.73
CA GLN A 32 -18.88 -1.86 5.81
C GLN A 32 -18.84 -0.33 5.96
N GLY A 33 -17.82 0.20 6.66
CA GLY A 33 -17.56 1.63 6.81
C GLY A 33 -16.71 2.22 5.69
N GLY A 34 -16.24 3.46 5.87
CA GLY A 34 -15.35 4.15 4.93
C GLY A 34 -16.08 5.02 3.90
N GLU A 35 -15.34 6.01 3.37
CA GLU A 35 -15.81 6.91 2.33
C GLU A 35 -16.03 6.13 1.02
N ARG A 36 -17.18 6.35 0.39
CA ARG A 36 -17.54 5.78 -0.91
C ARG A 36 -17.72 6.90 -1.91
N ILE A 37 -17.02 6.80 -3.03
CA ILE A 37 -17.05 7.80 -4.09
C ILE A 37 -17.60 7.20 -5.39
N SER A 38 -18.10 8.06 -6.27
CA SER A 38 -18.41 7.70 -7.64
C SER A 38 -17.38 8.30 -8.57
N VAL A 39 -16.80 7.48 -9.45
CA VAL A 39 -15.87 7.93 -10.48
C VAL A 39 -16.62 8.04 -11.80
N PRO A 40 -16.83 9.26 -12.34
CA PRO A 40 -17.51 9.43 -13.62
C PRO A 40 -16.72 8.78 -14.78
N PRO A 41 -17.37 8.51 -15.92
CA PRO A 41 -16.68 7.99 -17.09
C PRO A 41 -15.53 8.89 -17.51
N LEU A 42 -14.37 8.31 -17.83
CA LEU A 42 -13.17 9.01 -18.29
C LEU A 42 -12.61 10.06 -17.31
N GLN A 43 -13.06 10.05 -16.06
CA GLN A 43 -12.57 10.93 -15.00
C GLN A 43 -11.65 10.19 -14.04
N ARG A 44 -10.82 10.95 -13.33
CA ARG A 44 -9.95 10.46 -12.27
C ARG A 44 -10.30 11.15 -10.96
N MET A 45 -10.30 10.37 -9.88
CA MET A 45 -10.39 10.90 -8.52
C MET A 45 -9.11 10.57 -7.75
N SER A 46 -8.77 11.42 -6.79
CA SER A 46 -7.64 11.22 -5.90
C SER A 46 -8.15 10.85 -4.51
N PHE A 47 -7.50 9.85 -3.91
CA PHE A 47 -7.77 9.40 -2.56
C PHE A 47 -6.54 9.62 -1.69
N ARG A 48 -6.76 9.97 -0.42
CA ARG A 48 -5.70 10.08 0.58
C ARG A 48 -6.03 9.12 1.72
N SER A 49 -5.08 8.22 2.00
CA SER A 49 -5.17 7.32 3.15
C SER A 49 -4.01 7.56 4.11
N LEU A 50 -4.26 7.27 5.38
CA LEU A 50 -3.24 7.11 6.40
C LEU A 50 -3.09 5.60 6.68
N VAL A 51 -1.87 5.09 6.56
CA VAL A 51 -1.53 3.71 6.92
C VAL A 51 -0.52 3.72 8.07
N THR A 52 -0.69 2.81 9.02
CA THR A 52 0.14 2.70 10.22
C THR A 52 0.50 1.25 10.46
N LEU A 53 1.72 1.01 10.93
CA LEU A 53 2.18 -0.30 11.41
C LEU A 53 2.71 -0.12 12.83
N PRO A 54 2.21 -0.88 13.83
CA PRO A 54 2.74 -0.84 15.19
C PRO A 54 4.24 -1.14 15.23
N ARG A 55 4.96 -0.50 16.17
CA ARG A 55 6.43 -0.58 16.23
C ARG A 55 6.93 -2.00 16.54
N ASP A 56 6.20 -2.75 17.34
CA ASP A 56 6.44 -4.15 17.68
C ASP A 56 6.18 -5.11 16.52
N GLN A 57 5.47 -4.67 15.47
CA GLN A 57 5.23 -5.44 14.25
C GLN A 57 6.20 -5.08 13.11
N LEU A 58 7.11 -4.13 13.30
CA LEU A 58 8.13 -3.80 12.31
C LEU A 58 9.14 -4.94 12.19
N ARG A 59 9.31 -5.43 10.96
CA ARG A 59 10.44 -6.29 10.61
C ARG A 59 11.56 -5.42 10.07
N VAL A 60 12.66 -5.41 10.80
CA VAL A 60 13.84 -4.59 10.53
C VAL A 60 14.94 -5.47 9.96
N PHE A 61 15.65 -4.95 8.96
CA PHE A 61 16.87 -5.55 8.43
C PHE A 61 18.08 -4.87 9.05
N GLU A 62 18.99 -5.65 9.62
CA GLU A 62 20.27 -5.14 10.11
C GLU A 62 21.31 -5.20 8.99
N VAL A 63 21.81 -4.03 8.56
CA VAL A 63 22.82 -3.92 7.50
C VAL A 63 23.88 -2.92 7.94
N GLU A 64 25.14 -3.35 8.03
CA GLU A 64 26.27 -2.51 8.45
C GLU A 64 26.02 -1.75 9.76
N GLY A 65 25.38 -2.42 10.74
CA GLY A 65 25.03 -1.82 12.03
C GLY A 65 23.88 -0.80 11.98
N ARG A 66 23.06 -0.83 10.93
CA ARG A 66 21.88 0.04 10.77
C ARG A 66 20.61 -0.79 10.77
N ALA A 67 19.65 -0.35 11.57
CA ALA A 67 18.27 -0.84 11.58
C ALA A 67 17.49 -0.23 10.40
N LEU A 68 17.24 -1.02 9.36
CA LEU A 68 16.58 -0.60 8.13
C LEU A 68 15.16 -1.17 8.02
N PHE A 69 14.22 -0.35 7.56
CA PHE A 69 12.85 -0.74 7.28
C PHE A 69 12.50 -0.49 5.82
N VAL A 70 11.87 -1.47 5.18
CA VAL A 70 11.39 -1.41 3.79
C VAL A 70 9.88 -1.70 3.79
N PRO A 71 9.03 -0.68 3.65
CA PRO A 71 7.59 -0.85 3.62
C PRO A 71 7.07 -1.26 2.25
N LEU A 72 6.05 -2.10 2.29
CA LEU A 72 5.13 -2.35 1.19
C LEU A 72 3.79 -1.69 1.54
N VAL A 73 3.17 -0.98 0.61
CA VAL A 73 1.83 -0.42 0.75
C VAL A 73 0.91 -1.12 -0.23
N GLY A 74 -0.08 -1.83 0.28
CA GLY A 74 -1.13 -2.45 -0.52
C GLY A 74 -2.34 -1.53 -0.60
N PHE A 75 -2.95 -1.44 -1.78
CA PHE A 75 -4.25 -0.82 -2.01
C PHE A 75 -5.22 -1.86 -2.52
N ASN A 76 -6.45 -1.85 -2.01
CA ASN A 76 -7.54 -2.69 -2.47
C ASN A 76 -8.77 -1.81 -2.74
N ALA A 77 -9.18 -1.72 -4.01
CA ALA A 77 -10.32 -0.96 -4.44
C ALA A 77 -11.47 -1.90 -4.82
N HIS A 78 -12.61 -1.73 -4.17
CA HIS A 78 -13.87 -2.41 -4.48
C HIS A 78 -14.85 -1.41 -5.08
N TYR A 79 -15.57 -1.79 -6.12
CA TYR A 79 -16.47 -0.89 -6.83
C TYR A 79 -17.57 -1.64 -7.58
N ARG A 80 -18.62 -0.91 -7.97
CA ARG A 80 -19.76 -1.42 -8.72
C ARG A 80 -19.92 -0.67 -10.04
N TRP A 81 -20.39 -1.34 -11.08
CA TRP A 81 -20.86 -0.71 -12.31
C TRP A 81 -22.13 -1.40 -12.80
N SER A 82 -22.65 -0.98 -13.96
CA SER A 82 -23.91 -1.52 -14.50
C SER A 82 -23.88 -3.03 -14.79
N GLY A 83 -22.69 -3.63 -14.92
CA GLY A 83 -22.51 -5.04 -15.25
C GLY A 83 -22.10 -5.91 -14.07
N GLY A 84 -21.98 -5.36 -12.85
CA GLY A 84 -21.60 -6.12 -11.67
C GLY A 84 -20.71 -5.36 -10.71
N ASP A 85 -20.05 -6.12 -9.84
CA ASP A 85 -19.07 -5.66 -8.87
C ASP A 85 -17.68 -6.06 -9.34
N GLY A 86 -16.66 -5.32 -8.92
CA GLY A 86 -15.28 -5.71 -9.19
C GLY A 86 -14.29 -5.12 -8.21
N GLN A 87 -13.07 -5.60 -8.40
CA GLN A 87 -11.96 -5.38 -7.49
C GLN A 87 -10.70 -5.06 -8.29
N THR A 88 -9.97 -4.04 -7.87
CA THR A 88 -8.61 -3.79 -8.35
C THR A 88 -7.70 -3.54 -7.16
N SER A 89 -6.64 -4.33 -7.06
CA SER A 89 -5.64 -4.22 -6.00
C SER A 89 -4.24 -4.06 -6.59
N ALA A 90 -3.38 -3.33 -5.89
CA ALA A 90 -1.99 -3.15 -6.27
C ALA A 90 -1.13 -2.97 -5.01
N THR A 91 0.12 -3.44 -5.08
CA THR A 91 1.10 -3.27 -4.01
C THR A 91 2.26 -2.43 -4.51
N PHE A 92 2.83 -1.61 -3.63
CA PHE A 92 3.99 -0.78 -3.94
C PHE A 92 5.05 -0.91 -2.86
N ILE A 93 6.31 -1.10 -3.25
CA ILE A 93 7.44 -0.84 -2.36
C ILE A 93 7.63 0.67 -2.26
N VAL A 94 7.79 1.18 -1.04
CA VAL A 94 7.97 2.60 -0.76
C VAL A 94 9.34 2.82 -0.12
N GLY A 95 10.04 3.84 -0.58
CA GLY A 95 11.36 4.18 -0.04
C GLY A 95 11.68 5.66 -0.23
N ARG A 96 12.86 6.05 0.24
CA ARG A 96 13.39 7.37 -0.03
C ARG A 96 13.88 7.44 -1.48
N ASN A 97 13.53 8.53 -2.16
CA ASN A 97 13.99 8.77 -3.51
C ASN A 97 15.50 9.05 -3.53
N THR A 98 16.24 8.33 -4.38
CA THR A 98 17.69 8.48 -4.62
C THR A 98 17.98 9.03 -6.00
N GLN A 99 16.94 9.25 -6.83
CA GLN A 99 17.02 9.51 -8.28
C GLN A 99 17.74 8.41 -9.09
N GLY A 100 17.95 7.23 -8.50
CA GLY A 100 18.60 6.10 -9.15
C GLY A 100 17.69 4.89 -9.35
N GLU A 101 18.31 3.78 -9.76
CA GLU A 101 17.62 2.51 -9.99
C GLU A 101 17.13 1.84 -8.70
N LYS A 102 17.62 2.21 -7.52
CA LYS A 102 17.16 1.64 -6.24
C LYS A 102 16.74 2.74 -5.28
N MET A 103 15.64 2.53 -4.56
CA MET A 103 15.22 3.44 -3.48
C MET A 103 15.98 3.12 -2.20
N ALA A 104 16.20 4.11 -1.35
CA ALA A 104 16.84 3.89 -0.06
C ALA A 104 15.81 3.51 1.02
N PRO A 105 16.14 2.56 1.91
CA PRO A 105 15.28 2.16 3.01
C PRO A 105 15.16 3.26 4.09
N PHE A 106 14.24 3.06 5.02
CA PHE A 106 14.07 3.93 6.19
C PHE A 106 14.96 3.48 7.33
N ARG A 107 15.72 4.40 7.92
CA ARG A 107 16.54 4.14 9.10
C ARG A 107 15.71 4.37 10.36
N VAL A 108 15.42 3.32 11.12
CA VAL A 108 14.52 3.39 12.29
C VAL A 108 15.28 3.51 13.62
N ASP A 109 16.61 3.39 13.58
CA ASP A 109 17.54 3.64 14.68
C ASP A 109 17.74 5.13 15.01
N GLN A 110 17.29 6.04 14.15
CA GLN A 110 17.52 7.49 14.30
C GLN A 110 16.49 8.20 15.20
N GLY A 111 15.66 7.46 15.93
CA GLY A 111 14.53 8.00 16.69
C GLY A 111 13.33 8.39 15.82
N ALA A 112 12.40 9.15 16.39
CA ALA A 112 11.21 9.61 15.68
C ALA A 112 11.59 10.57 14.55
N LYS A 113 11.23 10.22 13.30
CA LYS A 113 11.62 10.98 12.12
C LYS A 113 10.55 10.96 11.04
N THR A 114 10.34 12.11 10.41
CA THR A 114 9.56 12.22 9.18
C THR A 114 10.51 12.14 7.99
N PHE A 115 10.26 11.20 7.08
CA PHE A 115 10.97 11.12 5.81
C PHE A 115 10.17 11.85 4.72
N ARG A 116 10.83 12.77 4.01
CA ARG A 116 10.28 13.52 2.88
C ARG A 116 10.93 13.04 1.58
N GLY A 117 10.34 13.37 0.43
CA GLY A 117 10.88 12.99 -0.88
C GLY A 117 10.86 11.49 -1.09
N LEU A 118 9.70 10.87 -0.86
CA LEU A 118 9.50 9.44 -1.06
C LEU A 118 9.35 9.11 -2.54
N ALA A 119 9.68 7.88 -2.89
CA ALA A 119 9.35 7.26 -4.17
C ALA A 119 8.63 5.94 -3.91
N ALA A 120 7.89 5.46 -4.91
CA ALA A 120 7.19 4.20 -4.87
C ALA A 120 7.42 3.44 -6.19
N ARG A 121 7.45 2.11 -6.11
CA ARG A 121 7.51 1.24 -7.28
C ARG A 121 6.53 0.11 -7.11
N GLU A 122 5.89 -0.29 -8.20
CA GLU A 122 4.93 -1.40 -8.20
C GLU A 122 5.64 -2.69 -7.79
N HIS A 123 5.00 -3.44 -6.90
CA HIS A 123 5.36 -4.79 -6.51
C HIS A 123 4.45 -5.79 -7.25
N THR A 124 4.91 -7.02 -7.44
CA THR A 124 4.30 -8.01 -8.33
C THR A 124 2.88 -8.41 -7.94
N LEU A 125 2.54 -8.36 -6.64
CA LEU A 125 1.22 -8.76 -6.16
C LEU A 125 0.12 -7.73 -6.49
N ARG A 126 -0.88 -8.21 -7.23
CA ARG A 126 -2.05 -7.46 -7.66
C ARG A 126 -3.24 -8.39 -7.90
N VAL A 127 -4.45 -7.85 -7.79
CA VAL A 127 -5.70 -8.55 -8.13
C VAL A 127 -6.50 -7.66 -9.07
N ARG A 128 -7.11 -8.24 -10.10
CA ARG A 128 -8.10 -7.56 -10.94
C ARG A 128 -9.20 -8.52 -11.33
N LYS A 129 -10.42 -8.25 -10.90
CA LYS A 129 -11.61 -9.07 -11.14
C LYS A 129 -12.82 -8.18 -11.38
#